data_AF-A0A523XAU2-F1
#
_entry.id   AF-A0A523XAU2-F1
#
_cell.length_a   1.000
_cell.length_b   1.000
_cell.length_c   1.000
_cell.angle_alpha   90.00
_cell.angle_beta   90.00
_cell.angle_gamma   90.00
#
_symmetry.space_group_name_H-M   'P 1'
#
loop_
_entity.id
_entity.type
_entity.pdbx_description
1 polymer ?
#
loop_
_entity_poly.entity_id
_entity_poly.type
_entity_poly.pdbx_seq_one_letter_code
_entity_poly.pdbx_strand_id
1 'polypeptide(L)'
;MRGRGGLMKNKELVGTWKFVSMKVQTSSGELIYPYGENLFGMIIYTSGGYMSVLLMRPDRPRFASGDLLGGTPEEIKAAYEGFDAYCGTYEVDSEKGTVTH
;
A
#
# COMPACT_ATOMS: atom_id res chain seq x y z
N MET A 1 6.17 -2.29 -29.93
CA MET A 1 7.20 -1.33 -29.46
C MET A 1 7.35 -1.50 -27.95
N ARG A 2 8.51 -1.94 -27.47
CA ARG A 2 8.82 -2.04 -26.03
C ARG A 2 9.37 -0.69 -25.58
N GLY A 3 8.74 -0.06 -24.60
CA GLY A 3 9.21 1.20 -24.01
C GLY A 3 10.58 1.00 -23.37
N ARG A 4 11.53 1.89 -23.67
CA ARG A 4 12.86 1.94 -23.05
C ARG A 4 12.67 2.23 -21.56
N GLY A 5 13.18 1.36 -20.69
CA GLY A 5 13.34 1.66 -19.27
C GLY A 5 14.32 2.81 -19.12
N GLY A 6 13.81 4.01 -18.88
CA GLY A 6 14.59 5.15 -18.46
C GLY A 6 14.99 4.99 -16.99
N LEU A 7 16.18 5.46 -16.65
CA LEU A 7 16.68 5.53 -15.27
C LEU A 7 15.66 6.28 -14.39
N MET A 8 14.92 5.59 -13.52
CA MET A 8 13.99 6.26 -12.61
C MET A 8 14.77 7.06 -11.57
N LYS A 9 14.63 8.39 -11.58
CA LYS A 9 15.19 9.27 -10.54
C LYS A 9 14.15 9.49 -9.45
N ASN A 10 14.58 9.73 -8.19
CA ASN A 10 13.66 10.04 -7.07
C ASN A 10 12.58 11.06 -7.45
N LYS A 11 12.94 12.09 -8.24
CA LYS A 11 12.03 13.15 -8.70
C LYS A 11 10.83 12.64 -9.52
N GLU A 12 10.95 11.50 -10.19
CA GLU A 12 9.88 10.91 -11.00
C GLU A 12 8.88 10.13 -10.16
N LEU A 13 9.28 9.67 -8.97
CA LEU A 13 8.40 8.98 -8.03
C LEU A 13 7.63 9.93 -7.11
N VAL A 14 8.14 11.13 -6.87
CA VAL A 14 7.49 12.14 -6.02
C VAL A 14 6.06 12.37 -6.48
N GLY A 15 5.10 12.11 -5.60
CA GLY A 15 3.69 12.22 -5.91
C GLY A 15 2.83 11.28 -5.06
N THR A 16 1.55 11.23 -5.43
CA THR A 16 0.55 10.36 -4.80
C THR A 16 0.08 9.34 -5.82
N TRP A 17 0.20 8.07 -5.46
CA TRP A 17 -0.12 6.95 -6.34
C TRP A 17 -1.22 6.11 -5.69
N LYS A 18 -2.29 5.84 -6.45
CA LYS A 18 -3.35 4.94 -6.02
C LYS A 18 -2.94 3.50 -6.30
N PHE A 19 -3.17 2.60 -5.36
CA PHE A 19 -3.00 1.17 -5.62
C PHE A 19 -4.03 0.67 -6.64
N VAL A 20 -3.55 -0.16 -7.59
CA VAL A 20 -4.39 -0.83 -8.58
C VAL A 20 -4.60 -2.30 -8.19
N SER A 21 -3.54 -2.99 -7.78
CA SER A 21 -3.59 -4.36 -7.27
C SER A 21 -2.39 -4.66 -6.38
N MET A 22 -2.54 -5.63 -5.48
CA MET A 22 -1.45 -6.16 -4.67
C MET A 22 -1.58 -7.67 -4.58
N LYS A 23 -0.50 -8.37 -4.96
CA LYS A 23 -0.39 -9.83 -4.85
C LYS A 23 0.92 -10.18 -4.17
N VAL A 24 0.88 -11.19 -3.32
CA VAL A 24 2.05 -11.76 -2.67
C VAL A 24 2.21 -13.18 -3.20
N GLN A 25 3.42 -13.51 -3.61
CA GLN A 25 3.78 -14.89 -3.91
C GLN A 25 4.45 -15.49 -2.68
N THR A 26 3.89 -16.58 -2.16
CA THR A 26 4.47 -17.30 -1.01
C THR A 26 5.69 -18.09 -1.43
N SER A 27 6.45 -18.61 -0.45
CA SER A 27 7.58 -19.51 -0.72
C SER A 27 7.17 -20.82 -1.42
N SER A 28 5.92 -21.26 -1.29
CA SER A 28 5.37 -22.41 -2.03
C SER A 28 4.95 -22.06 -3.47
N GLY A 29 5.02 -20.79 -3.87
CA GLY A 29 4.63 -20.30 -5.20
C GLY A 29 3.16 -19.90 -5.33
N GLU A 30 2.36 -20.05 -4.26
CA GLU A 30 0.96 -19.62 -4.22
C GLU A 30 0.83 -18.10 -4.34
N LEU A 31 -0.11 -17.64 -5.15
CA LEU A 31 -0.45 -16.22 -5.23
C LEU A 31 -1.62 -15.92 -4.31
N ILE A 32 -1.40 -15.01 -3.36
CA ILE A 32 -2.44 -14.53 -2.45
C ILE A 32 -2.67 -13.02 -2.65
N TYR A 33 -3.89 -12.59 -2.32
CA TYR A 33 -4.32 -11.19 -2.38
C TYR A 33 -4.71 -10.74 -0.96
N PRO A 34 -3.76 -10.28 -0.14
CA PRO A 34 -4.01 -10.02 1.28
C PRO A 34 -5.14 -9.01 1.52
N TYR A 35 -5.29 -8.05 0.61
CA TYR A 35 -6.30 -7.00 0.66
C TYR A 35 -7.45 -7.20 -0.35
N GLY A 36 -7.57 -8.42 -0.90
CA GLY A 36 -8.47 -8.73 -2.01
C GLY A 36 -7.96 -8.19 -3.35
N GLU A 37 -8.65 -8.54 -4.42
CA GLU A 37 -8.27 -8.13 -5.78
C GLU A 37 -8.43 -6.62 -6.02
N ASN A 38 -9.31 -5.97 -5.24
CA ASN A 38 -9.69 -4.57 -5.38
C ASN A 38 -9.34 -3.76 -4.12
N LEU A 39 -8.07 -3.73 -3.72
CA LEU A 39 -7.66 -2.95 -2.55
C LEU A 39 -7.93 -1.45 -2.72
N PHE A 40 -8.20 -0.77 -1.61
CA PHE A 40 -8.22 0.68 -1.53
C PHE A 40 -6.95 1.16 -0.85
N GLY A 41 -6.29 2.18 -1.39
CA GLY A 41 -5.13 2.76 -0.73
C GLY A 41 -4.34 3.69 -1.63
N MET A 42 -3.33 4.32 -1.03
CA MET A 42 -2.35 5.11 -1.74
C MET A 42 -0.97 4.99 -1.11
N ILE A 43 0.05 5.23 -1.94
CA ILE A 43 1.42 5.48 -1.51
C ILE A 43 1.81 6.90 -1.91
N ILE A 44 2.44 7.62 -0.99
CA ILE A 44 2.94 8.98 -1.21
C ILE A 44 4.45 8.93 -1.12
N TYR A 45 5.13 9.48 -2.13
CA TYR A 45 6.56 9.75 -2.10
C TYR A 45 6.78 11.25 -2.07
N THR A 46 7.60 11.70 -1.13
CA THR A 46 7.95 13.12 -0.98
C THR A 46 9.32 13.41 -1.59
N SER A 47 9.56 14.67 -1.95
CA SER A 47 10.88 15.13 -2.41
C SER A 47 11.94 15.12 -1.30
N GLY A 48 11.52 15.04 -0.03
CA GLY A 48 12.41 14.95 1.14
C GLY A 48 12.94 13.54 1.40
N GLY A 49 12.64 12.55 0.56
CA GLY A 49 13.09 11.17 0.76
C GLY A 49 12.20 10.35 1.71
N TYR A 50 11.01 10.85 2.07
CA TYR A 50 10.03 10.14 2.89
C TYR A 50 8.90 9.54 2.06
N MET A 51 8.33 8.46 2.57
CA MET A 51 7.18 7.78 2.01
C MET A 51 6.14 7.47 3.09
N SER A 52 4.88 7.33 2.68
CA SER A 52 3.79 6.83 3.52
C SER A 52 2.83 5.98 2.72
N VAL A 53 2.36 4.90 3.32
CA VAL A 53 1.40 3.96 2.75
C VAL A 53 0.19 3.87 3.65
N LEU A 54 -0.97 3.86 3.01
CA LEU A 54 -2.21 3.41 3.62
C LEU A 54 -2.91 2.50 2.63
N LEU A 55 -3.30 1.32 3.08
CA LEU A 55 -4.02 0.37 2.25
C LEU A 55 -4.99 -0.44 3.11
N MET A 56 -6.10 -0.82 2.49
CA MET A 56 -7.16 -1.56 3.15
C MET A 56 -7.99 -2.39 2.19
N ARG A 57 -8.63 -3.42 2.74
CA ARG A 57 -9.71 -4.13 2.07
C ARG A 57 -10.92 -3.20 1.86
N PRO A 58 -11.55 -3.21 0.68
CA PRO A 58 -12.71 -2.36 0.42
C PRO A 58 -13.96 -2.82 1.19
N ASP A 59 -14.01 -4.08 1.61
CA ASP A 59 -15.11 -4.71 2.34
C ASP A 59 -14.98 -4.58 3.87
N ARG A 60 -14.06 -3.72 4.36
CA ARG A 60 -13.88 -3.44 5.79
C ARG A 60 -15.21 -3.00 6.42
N PRO A 61 -15.68 -3.67 7.50
CA PRO A 61 -16.90 -3.28 8.19
C PRO A 61 -16.80 -1.86 8.75
N ARG A 62 -17.91 -1.13 8.70
CA ARG A 62 -18.07 0.14 9.42
C ARG A 62 -18.55 -0.16 10.83
N PHE A 63 -18.14 0.65 11.80
CA PHE A 63 -18.65 0.56 13.17
C PHE A 63 -20.13 0.92 13.18
N ALA A 64 -20.95 0.12 13.86
CA ALA A 64 -22.40 0.26 13.87
C ALA A 64 -22.84 1.60 14.47
N SER A 65 -22.10 2.09 15.47
CA SER A 65 -22.33 3.39 16.12
C SER A 65 -21.99 4.59 15.23
N GLY A 66 -21.15 4.40 14.22
CA GLY A 66 -20.53 5.48 13.44
C GLY A 66 -19.44 6.26 14.20
N ASP A 67 -19.22 5.98 15.48
CA ASP A 67 -18.17 6.57 16.30
C ASP A 67 -16.88 5.78 16.16
N LEU A 68 -15.84 6.40 15.61
CA LEU A 68 -14.52 5.81 15.42
C LEU A 68 -13.83 5.39 16.71
N LEU A 69 -14.24 5.94 17.86
CA LEU A 69 -13.70 5.61 19.18
C LEU A 69 -14.64 4.71 19.99
N GLY A 70 -15.84 4.44 19.48
CA GLY A 70 -16.90 3.70 20.17
C GLY A 70 -17.16 2.30 19.62
N GLY A 71 -16.23 1.74 18.84
CA GLY A 71 -16.36 0.38 18.31
C GLY A 71 -16.19 -0.68 19.38
N THR A 72 -16.91 -1.80 19.27
CA THR A 72 -16.65 -2.97 20.13
C THR A 72 -15.28 -3.58 19.83
N PRO A 73 -14.71 -4.39 20.73
CA PRO A 73 -13.46 -5.11 20.45
C PRO A 73 -13.52 -5.92 19.14
N GLU A 74 -14.65 -6.55 18.84
CA GLU A 74 -14.87 -7.33 17.63
C GLU A 74 -14.89 -6.44 16.38
N GLU A 75 -15.57 -5.30 16.45
CA GLU A 75 -15.59 -4.32 15.37
C GLU A 75 -14.19 -3.77 15.10
N ILE A 76 -13.44 -3.40 16.15
CA ILE A 76 -12.07 -2.88 16.05
C ILE A 76 -11.14 -3.93 15.41
N LYS A 77 -11.24 -5.19 15.85
CA LYS A 77 -10.47 -6.30 15.26
C LYS A 77 -10.78 -6.47 13.78
N ALA A 78 -12.05 -6.59 13.42
CA ALA A 78 -12.46 -6.75 12.02
C ALA A 78 -12.04 -5.55 11.14
N ALA A 79 -12.07 -4.35 11.72
CA ALA A 79 -11.57 -3.14 11.09
C ALA A 79 -10.05 -3.15 10.87
N TYR A 80 -9.28 -3.74 11.78
CA TYR A 80 -7.83 -3.74 11.72
C TYR A 80 -7.27 -4.86 10.83
N GLU A 81 -7.88 -6.05 10.82
CA GLU A 81 -7.39 -7.22 10.08
C GLU A 81 -7.34 -7.07 8.55
N GLY A 82 -7.95 -6.01 8.02
CA GLY A 82 -7.91 -5.65 6.61
C GLY A 82 -7.26 -4.29 6.33
N PHE A 83 -6.51 -3.72 7.28
CA PHE A 83 -5.92 -2.39 7.17
C PHE A 83 -4.42 -2.43 7.50
N ASP A 84 -3.63 -1.68 6.75
CA ASP A 84 -2.22 -1.49 7.03
C ASP A 84 -1.79 -0.07 6.68
N ALA A 85 -0.91 0.48 7.52
CA ALA A 85 -0.34 1.80 7.33
C ALA A 85 1.07 1.83 7.90
N TYR A 86 2.00 2.33 7.10
CA TYR A 86 3.39 2.48 7.50
C TYR A 86 4.02 3.66 6.77
N CYS A 87 5.12 4.16 7.32
CA CYS A 87 5.84 5.29 6.76
C CYS A 87 7.32 5.19 7.10
N GLY A 88 8.16 5.80 6.28
CA GLY A 88 9.60 5.75 6.46
C GLY A 88 10.33 6.58 5.43
N THR A 89 11.61 6.32 5.29
CA THR A 89 12.43 6.81 4.18
C THR A 89 12.37 5.83 3.02
N TYR A 90 12.72 6.28 1.81
CA TYR A 90 12.85 5.39 0.66
C TYR A 90 14.12 5.64 -0.13
N GLU A 91 14.60 4.59 -0.78
CA GLU A 91 15.72 4.60 -1.72
C GLU A 91 15.29 4.02 -3.06
N VAL A 92 15.86 4.54 -4.15
CA VAL A 92 15.56 4.09 -5.51
C VAL A 92 16.82 3.54 -6.14
N ASP A 93 16.79 2.25 -6.46
CA ASP A 93 17.78 1.62 -7.31
C ASP A 93 17.27 1.69 -8.75
N SER A 94 17.74 2.71 -9.47
CA SER A 94 17.33 2.98 -10.85
C SER A 94 17.85 1.96 -11.86
N GLU A 95 18.92 1.22 -11.53
CA GLU A 95 19.48 0.18 -12.41
C GLU A 95 18.64 -1.09 -12.33
N LYS A 96 18.15 -1.43 -11.13
CA LYS A 96 17.29 -2.60 -10.90
C LYS A 96 15.80 -2.28 -11.03
N GLY A 97 15.42 -1.01 -11.09
CA GLY A 97 14.02 -0.57 -11.13
C GLY A 97 13.27 -0.89 -9.83
N THR A 98 13.97 -0.87 -8.70
CA THR A 98 13.44 -1.22 -7.37
C THR A 98 13.41 -0.01 -6.44
N VAL A 99 12.39 0.02 -5.59
CA VAL A 99 12.27 0.98 -4.49
C VAL A 99 12.30 0.21 -3.18
N THR A 100 13.14 0.64 -2.24
CA THR A 100 13.24 0.07 -0.89
C THR A 100 12.73 1.07 0.12
N HIS A 101 11.91 0.62 1.07
CA HIS A 101 11.39 1.37 2.21
C HIS A 101 11.11 0.42 3.38
#